data_AF-A0A6N8RB86-F1
#
_entry.id   AF-A0A6N8RB86-F1
#
_cell.length_a   1.000
_cell.length_b   1.000
_cell.length_c   1.000
_cell.angle_alpha   90.00
_cell.angle_beta   90.00
_cell.angle_gamma   90.00
#
_symmetry.space_group_name_H-M   'P 1'
#
loop_
_entity.id
_entity.type
_entity.pdbx_description
1 polymer ?
#
loop_
_entity_poly.entity_id
_entity_poly.type
_entity_poly.pdbx_seq_one_letter_code
_entity_poly.pdbx_strand_id
1 'polypeptide(L)'
;EIRGLVEQTNASLLNENANKDSKVIPTQRDLLAGIVAKHYARQHLLPRDVVQAHERGDIHYHDLDYSPFFPMFNCMLIDLKGMLTQGFKMGNAEIEPPKSISTATAVTAQIIAQVASHIYGGTTINRIDEVLAPFVTASYNKHRKTAEEWNIPDAEGYANSRTIKECYDAFQSLEYEVNTLHTANGQTPFVTFGFGLGTSWESRLIQESILRNRIAGLGKNRKTAVFPKLVFAIRDGLNHKKGDPNYDIKQLALECASKRMYPDILNYDQVVKVTGSFK
;
A
#
# COMPACT_ATOMS: atom_id res chain seq x y z
N GLU A 1 -11.21 -32.50 5.10
CA GLU A 1 -10.43 -31.32 4.66
C GLU A 1 -9.01 -31.30 5.24
N ILE A 2 -8.83 -31.27 6.57
CA ILE A 2 -7.50 -31.18 7.21
C ILE A 2 -6.48 -32.21 6.69
N ARG A 3 -6.85 -33.50 6.66
CA ARG A 3 -5.97 -34.56 6.12
C ARG A 3 -5.58 -34.32 4.65
N GLY A 4 -6.51 -33.80 3.84
CA GLY A 4 -6.26 -33.47 2.44
C GLY A 4 -5.40 -32.22 2.22
N LEU A 5 -5.36 -31.29 3.18
CA LEU A 5 -4.39 -30.19 3.20
C LEU A 5 -2.99 -30.71 3.55
N VAL A 6 -2.88 -31.53 4.61
CA VAL A 6 -1.60 -32.08 5.09
C VAL A 6 -0.94 -32.99 4.05
N GLU A 7 -1.73 -33.85 3.39
CA GLU A 7 -1.25 -34.76 2.35
C GLU A 7 -1.16 -34.09 0.97
N GLN A 8 -1.54 -32.81 0.84
CA GLN A 8 -1.62 -32.05 -0.41
C GLN A 8 -2.47 -32.74 -1.51
N THR A 9 -3.55 -33.42 -1.13
CA THR A 9 -4.41 -34.19 -2.04
C THR A 9 -5.70 -33.48 -2.44
N ASN A 10 -6.09 -32.39 -1.74
CA ASN A 10 -7.33 -31.67 -2.02
C ASN A 10 -7.12 -30.44 -2.94
N ALA A 11 -7.20 -30.63 -4.25
CA ALA A 11 -6.99 -29.57 -5.25
C ALA A 11 -7.93 -28.36 -5.11
N SER A 12 -9.18 -28.55 -4.67
CA SER A 12 -10.13 -27.44 -4.46
C SER A 12 -9.67 -26.51 -3.34
N LEU A 13 -9.04 -27.05 -2.31
CA LEU A 13 -8.56 -26.30 -1.16
C LEU A 13 -7.19 -25.66 -1.44
N LEU A 14 -6.33 -26.36 -2.17
CA LEU A 14 -5.02 -25.85 -2.57
C LEU A 14 -5.11 -24.70 -3.58
N ASN A 15 -6.18 -24.65 -4.39
CA ASN A 15 -6.37 -23.64 -5.44
C ASN A 15 -7.52 -22.66 -5.15
N GLU A 16 -8.01 -22.58 -3.91
CA GLU A 16 -9.12 -21.69 -3.54
C GLU A 16 -8.77 -20.20 -3.76
N ASN A 17 -7.50 -19.83 -3.59
CA ASN A 17 -7.00 -18.48 -3.80
C ASN A 17 -5.75 -18.51 -4.69
N ALA A 18 -5.88 -17.97 -5.91
CA ALA A 18 -4.80 -17.95 -6.91
C ALA A 18 -3.54 -17.18 -6.47
N ASN A 19 -3.66 -16.31 -5.47
CA ASN A 19 -2.53 -15.57 -4.90
C ASN A 19 -1.84 -16.31 -3.74
N LYS A 20 -2.36 -17.46 -3.29
CA LYS A 20 -1.81 -18.25 -2.17
C LYS A 20 -1.05 -19.46 -2.71
N ASP A 21 0.28 -19.49 -2.56
CA ASP A 21 1.07 -20.68 -2.89
C ASP A 21 0.90 -21.73 -1.78
N SER A 22 0.04 -22.73 -2.02
CA SER A 22 -0.28 -23.76 -1.03
C SER A 22 0.91 -24.64 -0.61
N LYS A 23 2.06 -24.53 -1.29
CA LYS A 23 3.28 -25.26 -0.94
C LYS A 23 4.12 -24.55 0.12
N VAL A 24 3.92 -23.24 0.34
CA VAL A 24 4.70 -22.51 1.34
C VAL A 24 4.09 -22.63 2.74
N ILE A 25 4.96 -22.73 3.75
CA ILE A 25 4.57 -22.97 5.15
C ILE A 25 3.60 -21.91 5.69
N PRO A 26 3.80 -20.59 5.48
CA PRO A 26 2.86 -19.58 5.98
C PRO A 26 1.43 -19.79 5.43
N THR A 27 1.31 -20.13 4.15
CA THR A 27 0.02 -20.40 3.52
C THR A 27 -0.63 -21.68 4.04
N GLN A 28 0.13 -22.74 4.30
CA GLN A 28 -0.42 -23.96 4.91
C GLN A 28 -0.98 -23.70 6.31
N ARG A 29 -0.29 -22.88 7.11
CA ARG A 29 -0.76 -22.48 8.46
C ARG A 29 -2.05 -21.67 8.37
N ASP A 30 -2.12 -20.75 7.41
CA ASP A 30 -3.31 -19.93 7.17
C ASP A 30 -4.50 -20.77 6.68
N LEU A 31 -4.30 -21.68 5.72
CA LEU A 31 -5.33 -22.61 5.26
C LEU A 31 -5.87 -23.48 6.38
N LEU A 32 -5.01 -23.96 7.29
CA LEU A 32 -5.44 -24.73 8.46
C LEU A 32 -6.33 -23.89 9.39
N ALA A 33 -5.92 -22.64 9.68
CA ALA A 33 -6.72 -21.72 10.48
C ALA A 33 -8.07 -21.42 9.80
N GLY A 34 -8.07 -21.23 8.48
CA GLY A 34 -9.28 -20.99 7.69
C GLY A 34 -10.27 -22.15 7.71
N ILE A 35 -9.80 -23.40 7.61
CA ILE A 35 -10.67 -24.59 7.74
C ILE A 35 -11.37 -24.61 9.11
N VAL A 36 -10.61 -24.36 10.18
CA VAL A 36 -11.14 -24.34 11.54
C VAL A 36 -12.14 -23.19 11.72
N ALA A 37 -11.80 -22.00 11.22
CA ALA A 37 -12.65 -20.82 11.28
C ALA A 37 -13.98 -21.02 10.55
N LYS A 38 -13.95 -21.50 9.29
CA LYS A 38 -15.16 -21.81 8.51
C LYS A 38 -16.05 -22.81 9.22
N HIS A 39 -15.46 -23.90 9.74
CA HIS A 39 -16.21 -24.93 10.45
C HIS A 39 -16.90 -24.35 11.69
N TYR A 40 -16.16 -23.66 12.55
CA TYR A 40 -16.69 -23.10 13.79
C TYR A 40 -17.77 -22.04 13.51
N ALA A 41 -17.52 -21.14 12.56
CA ALA A 41 -18.47 -20.11 12.17
C ALA A 41 -19.81 -20.69 11.73
N ARG A 42 -19.78 -21.70 10.86
CA ARG A 42 -20.99 -22.34 10.33
C ARG A 42 -21.77 -23.17 11.36
N GLN A 43 -21.07 -23.80 12.30
CA GLN A 43 -21.71 -24.66 13.30
C GLN A 43 -22.24 -23.89 14.52
N HIS A 44 -21.57 -22.77 14.88
CA HIS A 44 -21.77 -22.16 16.19
C HIS A 44 -22.02 -20.65 16.18
N LEU A 45 -21.61 -19.91 15.14
CA LEU A 45 -21.71 -18.44 15.14
C LEU A 45 -22.79 -17.89 14.21
N LEU A 46 -22.92 -18.44 13.02
CA LEU A 46 -23.83 -17.93 12.00
C LEU A 46 -25.24 -18.52 12.13
N PRO A 47 -26.29 -17.73 11.87
CA PRO A 47 -27.65 -18.23 11.71
C PRO A 47 -27.75 -19.32 10.62
N ARG A 48 -28.58 -20.34 10.87
CA ARG A 48 -28.68 -21.51 9.98
C ARG A 48 -29.14 -21.16 8.56
N ASP A 49 -30.06 -20.22 8.43
CA ASP A 49 -30.58 -19.72 7.16
C ASP A 49 -29.48 -19.02 6.34
N VAL A 50 -28.61 -18.23 6.98
CA VAL A 50 -27.44 -17.60 6.34
C VAL A 50 -26.45 -18.66 5.85
N VAL A 51 -26.16 -19.67 6.67
CA VAL A 51 -25.25 -20.77 6.29
C VAL A 51 -25.81 -21.53 5.09
N GLN A 52 -27.09 -21.91 5.12
CA GLN A 52 -27.73 -22.64 4.02
C GLN A 52 -27.76 -21.81 2.73
N ALA A 53 -28.08 -20.52 2.82
CA ALA A 53 -28.07 -19.63 1.67
C ALA A 53 -26.66 -19.49 1.06
N HIS A 54 -25.61 -19.42 1.89
CA HIS A 54 -24.22 -19.42 1.43
C HIS A 54 -23.84 -20.74 0.74
N GLU A 55 -24.18 -21.89 1.32
CA GLU A 55 -23.83 -23.20 0.77
C GLU A 55 -24.55 -23.53 -0.54
N ARG A 56 -25.80 -23.05 -0.71
CA ARG A 56 -26.55 -23.21 -1.97
C ARG A 56 -26.15 -22.21 -3.04
N GLY A 57 -25.34 -21.20 -2.69
CA GLY A 57 -24.97 -20.10 -3.57
C GLY A 57 -26.08 -19.06 -3.77
N ASP A 58 -27.09 -19.03 -2.91
CA ASP A 58 -28.13 -17.99 -2.91
C ASP A 58 -27.51 -16.62 -2.52
N ILE A 59 -26.54 -16.66 -1.59
CA ILE A 59 -25.70 -15.54 -1.20
C ILE A 59 -24.23 -15.97 -1.14
N HIS A 60 -23.32 -15.01 -1.03
CA HIS A 60 -21.91 -15.29 -0.75
C HIS A 60 -21.45 -14.52 0.48
N TYR A 61 -21.16 -15.25 1.56
CA TYR A 61 -20.50 -14.67 2.74
C TYR A 61 -19.00 -14.60 2.47
N HIS A 62 -18.51 -13.38 2.22
CA HIS A 62 -17.08 -13.14 1.98
C HIS A 62 -16.24 -13.41 3.23
N ASP A 63 -15.01 -13.92 3.01
CA ASP A 63 -13.98 -14.06 4.05
C ASP A 63 -14.41 -14.91 5.27
N LEU A 64 -15.21 -15.95 5.02
CA LEU A 64 -15.69 -16.90 6.05
C LEU A 64 -14.55 -17.69 6.74
N ASP A 65 -13.36 -17.73 6.12
CA ASP A 65 -12.12 -18.23 6.71
C ASP A 65 -11.50 -17.31 7.77
N TYR A 66 -11.99 -16.07 7.91
CA TYR A 66 -11.56 -15.12 8.93
C TYR A 66 -12.71 -14.72 9.85
N SER A 67 -13.79 -14.14 9.28
CA SER A 67 -14.93 -13.60 10.03
C SER A 67 -16.14 -14.52 9.94
N PRO A 68 -16.93 -14.72 11.00
CA PRO A 68 -16.90 -14.04 12.30
C PRO A 68 -16.04 -14.72 13.37
N PHE A 69 -15.26 -15.76 13.03
CA PHE A 69 -14.46 -16.51 14.02
C PHE A 69 -13.40 -15.62 14.69
N PHE A 70 -12.63 -14.89 13.88
CA PHE A 70 -11.79 -13.81 14.34
C PHE A 70 -12.52 -12.47 14.14
N PRO A 71 -12.52 -11.55 15.12
CA PRO A 71 -13.13 -10.22 15.00
C PRO A 71 -12.24 -9.28 14.16
N MET A 72 -11.89 -9.72 12.95
CA MET A 72 -11.08 -8.97 11.99
C MET A 72 -11.98 -8.08 11.13
N PHE A 73 -11.39 -7.01 10.60
CA PHE A 73 -12.05 -6.11 9.66
C PHE A 73 -11.65 -6.46 8.22
N ASN A 74 -12.46 -5.97 7.26
CA ASN A 74 -12.17 -6.10 5.84
C ASN A 74 -11.07 -5.13 5.40
N CYS A 75 -11.44 -4.01 4.78
CA CYS A 75 -10.50 -3.01 4.27
C CYS A 75 -10.44 -1.77 5.17
N MET A 76 -9.34 -1.02 5.10
CA MET A 76 -9.23 0.27 5.79
C MET A 76 -8.33 1.29 5.08
N LEU A 77 -8.55 2.57 5.41
CA LEU A 77 -7.60 3.65 5.18
C LEU A 77 -6.72 3.79 6.42
N ILE A 78 -5.40 3.64 6.26
CA ILE A 78 -4.46 3.84 7.36
C ILE A 78 -4.31 5.35 7.60
N ASP A 79 -4.48 5.79 8.85
CA ASP A 79 -4.12 7.15 9.27
C ASP A 79 -2.59 7.28 9.43
N LEU A 80 -1.89 7.22 8.30
CA LEU A 80 -0.44 7.30 8.28
C LEU A 80 0.06 8.65 8.81
N LYS A 81 -0.70 9.73 8.57
CA LYS A 81 -0.36 11.07 9.05
C LYS A 81 -0.35 11.11 10.58
N GLY A 82 -1.42 10.64 11.23
CA GLY A 82 -1.49 10.59 12.69
C GLY A 82 -0.34 9.76 13.27
N MET A 83 -0.12 8.56 12.74
CA MET A 83 0.94 7.66 13.19
C MET A 83 2.34 8.27 13.08
N LEU A 84 2.69 8.88 11.95
CA LEU A 84 4.04 9.42 11.73
C LEU A 84 4.28 10.77 12.42
N THR A 85 3.24 11.48 12.86
CA THR A 85 3.37 12.81 13.50
C THR A 85 3.29 12.76 15.02
N GLN A 86 2.51 11.83 15.59
CA GLN A 86 2.31 11.72 17.03
C GLN A 86 3.22 10.67 17.68
N GLY A 87 3.89 9.86 16.88
CA GLY A 87 4.55 8.64 17.35
C GLY A 87 3.54 7.55 17.68
N PHE A 88 4.00 6.30 17.68
CA PHE A 88 3.14 5.14 17.93
C PHE A 88 3.98 3.94 18.37
N LYS A 89 3.33 2.92 18.95
CA LYS A 89 3.99 1.66 19.26
C LYS A 89 3.78 0.66 18.13
N MET A 90 4.86 0.03 17.66
CA MET A 90 4.83 -1.04 16.66
C MET A 90 5.59 -2.24 17.19
N GLY A 91 4.88 -3.34 17.43
CA GLY A 91 5.44 -4.48 18.15
C GLY A 91 5.95 -4.06 19.53
N ASN A 92 7.26 -4.18 19.74
CA ASN A 92 7.92 -3.81 20.99
C ASN A 92 8.60 -2.43 20.95
N ALA A 93 8.59 -1.75 19.81
CA ALA A 93 9.27 -0.48 19.62
C ALA A 93 8.31 0.71 19.75
N GLU A 94 8.75 1.76 20.44
CA GLU A 94 8.14 3.08 20.37
C GLU A 94 8.77 3.84 19.21
N ILE A 95 7.95 4.18 18.21
CA ILE A 95 8.38 4.83 16.99
C ILE A 95 8.17 6.33 17.16
N GLU A 96 9.27 7.08 17.13
CA GLU A 96 9.27 8.54 17.05
C GLU A 96 8.95 9.04 15.63
N PRO A 97 8.52 10.30 15.47
CA PRO A 97 8.38 10.93 14.17
C PRO A 97 9.66 10.80 13.30
N PRO A 98 9.55 10.29 12.05
CA PRO A 98 10.70 10.14 11.16
C PRO A 98 11.41 11.47 10.88
N LYS A 99 12.74 11.42 10.75
CA LYS A 99 13.60 12.60 10.51
C LYS A 99 14.13 12.70 9.07
N SER A 100 13.64 11.85 8.17
CA SER A 100 13.95 11.86 6.73
C SER A 100 12.89 11.10 5.94
N ILE A 101 12.82 11.33 4.63
CA ILE A 101 11.92 10.59 3.73
C ILE A 101 12.23 9.09 3.72
N SER A 102 13.52 8.71 3.76
CA SER A 102 13.94 7.30 3.79
C SER A 102 13.43 6.57 5.01
N THR A 103 13.51 7.19 6.19
CA THR A 103 12.99 6.58 7.42
C THR A 103 11.46 6.53 7.40
N ALA A 104 10.81 7.57 6.88
CA ALA A 104 9.35 7.62 6.78
C ALA A 104 8.80 6.50 5.89
N THR A 105 9.40 6.23 4.73
CA THR A 105 8.95 5.14 3.85
C THR A 105 9.25 3.76 4.44
N ALA A 106 10.39 3.57 5.11
CA ALA A 106 10.72 2.30 5.78
C ALA A 106 9.74 1.98 6.93
N VAL A 107 9.34 2.98 7.73
CA VAL A 107 8.30 2.81 8.75
C VAL A 107 6.94 2.56 8.10
N THR A 108 6.64 3.24 6.99
CA THR A 108 5.40 3.03 6.23
C THR A 108 5.26 1.58 5.73
N ALA A 109 6.33 0.98 5.20
CA ALA A 109 6.33 -0.42 4.76
C ALA A 109 6.02 -1.38 5.91
N GLN A 110 6.60 -1.14 7.09
CA GLN A 110 6.34 -1.94 8.29
C GLN A 110 4.89 -1.79 8.77
N ILE A 111 4.35 -0.57 8.77
CA ILE A 111 2.93 -0.33 9.09
C ILE A 111 2.02 -1.12 8.13
N ILE A 112 2.30 -1.10 6.83
CA ILE A 112 1.53 -1.84 5.81
C ILE A 112 1.51 -3.34 6.15
N ALA A 113 2.67 -3.92 6.44
CA ALA A 113 2.78 -5.34 6.76
C ALA A 113 2.03 -5.70 8.06
N GLN A 114 2.10 -4.85 9.07
CA GLN A 114 1.38 -5.04 10.34
C GLN A 114 -0.13 -4.94 10.14
N VAL A 115 -0.62 -3.87 9.50
CA VAL A 115 -2.07 -3.69 9.27
C VAL A 115 -2.63 -4.84 8.44
N ALA A 116 -1.96 -5.19 7.33
CA ALA A 116 -2.40 -6.28 6.46
C ALA A 116 -2.36 -7.67 7.13
N SER A 117 -1.69 -7.81 8.29
CA SER A 117 -1.71 -9.05 9.09
C SER A 117 -2.84 -9.08 10.13
N HIS A 118 -3.54 -7.97 10.35
CA HIS A 118 -4.63 -7.85 11.33
C HIS A 118 -6.01 -7.60 10.68
N ILE A 119 -6.05 -7.51 9.35
CA ILE A 119 -7.27 -7.43 8.53
C ILE A 119 -7.21 -8.50 7.43
N TYR A 120 -8.35 -8.88 6.86
CA TYR A 120 -8.40 -9.84 5.75
C TYR A 120 -8.59 -9.17 4.38
N GLY A 121 -8.85 -7.86 4.36
CA GLY A 121 -9.02 -7.08 3.15
C GLY A 121 -7.81 -6.27 2.74
N GLY A 122 -8.04 -5.36 1.78
CA GLY A 122 -7.03 -4.44 1.28
C GLY A 122 -6.77 -3.27 2.24
N THR A 123 -5.54 -2.80 2.27
CA THR A 123 -5.13 -1.60 2.99
C THR A 123 -4.81 -0.46 2.02
N THR A 124 -5.17 0.77 2.37
CA THR A 124 -4.93 1.95 1.54
C THR A 124 -4.25 3.04 2.34
N ILE A 125 -3.24 3.65 1.75
CA ILE A 125 -2.67 4.93 2.19
C ILE A 125 -3.06 5.96 1.16
N ASN A 126 -3.99 6.85 1.53
CA ASN A 126 -4.41 7.93 0.66
C ASN A 126 -3.57 9.19 0.86
N ARG A 127 -3.46 10.00 -0.19
CA ARG A 127 -2.67 11.25 -0.22
C ARG A 127 -1.24 11.05 0.26
N ILE A 128 -0.59 9.95 -0.13
CA ILE A 128 0.76 9.62 0.33
C ILE A 128 1.78 10.71 -0.02
N ASP A 129 1.54 11.44 -1.12
CA ASP A 129 2.30 12.62 -1.56
C ASP A 129 2.19 13.82 -0.63
N GLU A 130 1.03 14.04 0.00
CA GLU A 130 0.84 15.11 0.99
C GLU A 130 1.28 14.66 2.38
N VAL A 131 0.99 13.40 2.75
CA VAL A 131 1.34 12.84 4.06
C VAL A 131 2.85 12.75 4.25
N LEU A 132 3.59 12.39 3.21
CA LEU A 132 5.05 12.23 3.30
C LEU A 132 5.85 13.49 2.94
N ALA A 133 5.22 14.54 2.41
CA ALA A 133 5.89 15.78 2.03
C ALA A 133 6.76 16.40 3.15
N PRO A 134 6.30 16.49 4.42
CA PRO A 134 7.12 17.06 5.49
C PRO A 134 8.45 16.33 5.71
N PHE A 135 8.53 15.04 5.40
CA PHE A 135 9.75 14.25 5.57
C PHE A 135 10.74 14.46 4.41
N VAL A 136 10.27 14.90 3.24
CA VAL A 136 11.14 15.40 2.16
C VAL A 136 11.78 16.72 2.58
N THR A 137 11.02 17.64 3.17
CA THR A 137 11.56 18.88 3.75
C THR A 137 12.60 18.58 4.83
N ALA A 138 12.35 17.59 5.70
CA ALA A 138 13.32 17.17 6.72
C ALA A 138 14.62 16.65 6.09
N SER A 139 14.54 15.83 5.04
CA SER A 139 15.70 15.39 4.26
C SER A 139 16.45 16.56 3.62
N TYR A 140 15.74 17.51 3.00
CA TYR A 140 16.34 18.70 2.40
C TYR A 140 17.14 19.51 3.44
N ASN A 141 16.52 19.80 4.58
CA ASN A 141 17.17 20.55 5.66
C ASN A 141 18.42 19.83 6.18
N LYS A 142 18.36 18.49 6.27
CA LYS A 142 19.52 17.68 6.65
C LYS A 142 20.66 17.80 5.64
N HIS A 143 20.38 17.65 4.34
CA HIS A 143 21.40 17.77 3.30
C HIS A 143 21.97 19.18 3.19
N ARG A 144 21.12 20.21 3.35
CA ARG A 144 21.55 21.60 3.40
C ARG A 144 22.50 21.86 4.56
N LYS A 145 22.15 21.38 5.76
CA LYS A 145 23.02 21.50 6.94
C LYS A 145 24.37 20.81 6.69
N THR A 146 24.36 19.61 6.11
CA THR A 146 25.61 18.94 5.72
C THR A 146 26.40 19.77 4.70
N ALA A 147 25.75 20.37 3.70
CA ALA A 147 26.45 21.22 2.75
C ALA A 147 27.11 22.45 3.40
N GLU A 148 26.43 23.08 4.36
CA GLU A 148 26.95 24.19 5.15
C GLU A 148 28.13 23.75 6.04
N GLU A 149 28.00 22.62 6.75
CA GLU A 149 29.05 22.04 7.60
C GLU A 149 30.35 21.76 6.82
N TRP A 150 30.22 21.35 5.56
CA TRP A 150 31.36 21.02 4.68
C TRP A 150 31.74 22.14 3.71
N ASN A 151 31.17 23.34 3.86
CA ASN A 151 31.41 24.51 2.99
C ASN A 151 31.28 24.21 1.50
N ILE A 152 30.25 23.43 1.10
CA ILE A 152 29.96 23.15 -0.30
C ILE A 152 29.55 24.47 -0.99
N PRO A 153 30.21 24.88 -2.10
CA PRO A 153 29.96 26.19 -2.72
C PRO A 153 28.51 26.45 -3.14
N ASP A 154 27.80 25.40 -3.57
CA ASP A 154 26.37 25.43 -3.91
C ASP A 154 25.59 24.53 -2.95
N ALA A 155 25.31 25.04 -1.74
CA ALA A 155 24.64 24.29 -0.70
C ALA A 155 23.18 23.94 -1.06
N GLU A 156 22.48 24.83 -1.75
CA GLU A 156 21.09 24.61 -2.18
C GLU A 156 21.01 23.59 -3.32
N GLY A 157 21.87 23.70 -4.33
CA GLY A 157 21.95 22.73 -5.41
C GLY A 157 22.36 21.34 -4.91
N TYR A 158 23.30 21.27 -3.95
CA TYR A 158 23.63 20.02 -3.27
C TYR A 158 22.41 19.44 -2.56
N ALA A 159 21.75 20.23 -1.70
CA ALA A 159 20.61 19.77 -0.92
C ALA A 159 19.46 19.28 -1.81
N ASN A 160 19.16 20.02 -2.89
CA ASN A 160 18.16 19.63 -3.88
C ASN A 160 18.53 18.31 -4.56
N SER A 161 19.75 18.20 -5.10
CA SER A 161 20.22 17.00 -5.80
C SER A 161 20.18 15.76 -4.91
N ARG A 162 20.66 15.88 -3.67
CA ARG A 162 20.64 14.79 -2.69
C ARG A 162 19.24 14.40 -2.27
N THR A 163 18.34 15.37 -2.09
CA THR A 163 16.94 15.11 -1.70
C THR A 163 16.17 14.43 -2.81
N ILE A 164 16.35 14.84 -4.07
CA ILE A 164 15.74 14.20 -5.24
C ILE A 164 16.16 12.72 -5.32
N LYS A 165 17.47 12.45 -5.17
CA LYS A 165 17.99 11.08 -5.16
C LYS A 165 17.44 10.27 -3.98
N GLU A 166 17.45 10.84 -2.78
CA GLU A 166 16.96 10.17 -1.57
C GLU A 166 15.47 9.83 -1.70
N CYS A 167 14.64 10.75 -2.19
CA CYS A 167 13.21 10.52 -2.36
C CYS A 167 12.95 9.39 -3.38
N TYR A 168 13.65 9.40 -4.52
CA TYR A 168 13.56 8.32 -5.50
C TYR A 168 13.93 6.96 -4.88
N ASP A 169 15.03 6.89 -4.12
CA ASP A 169 15.50 5.67 -3.47
C ASP A 169 14.55 5.20 -2.36
N ALA A 170 13.97 6.14 -1.61
CA ALA A 170 13.01 5.84 -0.55
C ALA A 170 11.74 5.17 -1.11
N PHE A 171 11.23 5.66 -2.25
CA PHE A 171 10.09 5.03 -2.93
C PHE A 171 10.46 3.76 -3.69
N GLN A 172 11.71 3.64 -4.15
CA GLN A 172 12.24 2.37 -4.64
C GLN A 172 12.18 1.32 -3.52
N SER A 173 12.77 1.63 -2.35
CA SER A 173 12.77 0.72 -1.20
C SER A 173 11.34 0.32 -0.81
N LEU A 174 10.43 1.29 -0.75
CA LEU A 174 9.03 1.03 -0.43
C LEU A 174 8.35 0.09 -1.45
N GLU A 175 8.58 0.29 -2.75
CA GLU A 175 8.05 -0.61 -3.78
C GLU A 175 8.63 -2.03 -3.65
N TYR A 176 9.92 -2.17 -3.34
CA TYR A 176 10.54 -3.48 -3.09
C TYR A 176 9.99 -4.13 -1.83
N GLU A 177 9.96 -3.41 -0.70
CA GLU A 177 9.52 -3.93 0.60
C GLU A 177 8.06 -4.37 0.56
N VAL A 178 7.18 -3.62 -0.11
CA VAL A 178 5.80 -4.07 -0.33
C VAL A 178 5.74 -5.40 -1.06
N ASN A 179 6.66 -5.68 -1.99
CA ASN A 179 6.69 -6.91 -2.78
C ASN A 179 7.54 -8.05 -2.18
N THR A 180 8.31 -7.80 -1.13
CA THR A 180 9.17 -8.81 -0.47
C THR A 180 8.74 -9.14 0.96
N LEU A 181 7.92 -8.29 1.60
CA LEU A 181 7.31 -8.58 2.88
C LEU A 181 6.12 -9.54 2.71
N HIS A 182 6.00 -10.47 3.64
CA HIS A 182 4.86 -11.36 3.76
C HIS A 182 4.01 -10.96 4.97
N THR A 183 2.70 -11.02 4.81
CA THR A 183 1.73 -10.89 5.90
C THR A 183 1.54 -12.23 6.62
N ALA A 184 0.76 -12.23 7.70
CA ALA A 184 0.47 -13.44 8.48
C ALA A 184 -0.08 -14.62 7.63
N ASN A 185 -0.76 -14.33 6.52
CA ASN A 185 -1.32 -15.36 5.62
C ASN A 185 -0.34 -15.87 4.55
N GLY A 186 0.91 -15.40 4.57
CA GLY A 186 1.95 -15.80 3.62
C GLY A 186 1.97 -15.02 2.30
N GLN A 187 1.08 -14.04 2.13
CA GLN A 187 0.98 -13.29 0.88
C GLN A 187 1.63 -11.91 0.98
N THR A 188 2.02 -11.38 -0.17
CA THR A 188 2.31 -9.96 -0.35
C THR A 188 1.12 -9.12 0.11
N PRO A 189 1.33 -8.03 0.88
CA PRO A 189 0.23 -7.20 1.37
C PRO A 189 -0.56 -6.56 0.22
N PHE A 190 -1.88 -6.58 0.33
CA PHE A 190 -2.79 -5.98 -0.66
C PHE A 190 -2.91 -4.49 -0.36
N VAL A 191 -1.98 -3.69 -0.89
CA VAL A 191 -1.88 -2.26 -0.60
C VAL A 191 -2.15 -1.38 -1.81
N THR A 192 -2.82 -0.25 -1.58
CA THR A 192 -3.07 0.81 -2.57
C THR A 192 -2.50 2.15 -2.09
N PHE A 193 -1.82 2.86 -2.99
CA PHE A 193 -1.36 4.23 -2.77
C PHE A 193 -2.21 5.21 -3.58
N GLY A 194 -2.89 6.13 -2.88
CA GLY A 194 -3.57 7.26 -3.49
C GLY A 194 -2.67 8.51 -3.47
N PHE A 195 -2.58 9.22 -4.60
CA PHE A 195 -1.79 10.45 -4.75
C PHE A 195 -2.29 11.33 -5.90
N GLY A 196 -1.73 12.54 -6.04
CA GLY A 196 -1.93 13.40 -7.22
C GLY A 196 -2.52 14.77 -6.91
N LEU A 197 -2.94 15.01 -5.67
CA LEU A 197 -3.54 16.27 -5.23
C LEU A 197 -2.52 17.26 -4.65
N GLY A 198 -1.35 16.80 -4.21
CA GLY A 198 -0.35 17.67 -3.63
C GLY A 198 0.29 18.61 -4.65
N THR A 199 0.48 19.88 -4.27
CA THR A 199 1.04 20.94 -5.13
C THR A 199 2.42 21.41 -4.73
N SER A 200 2.87 21.10 -3.51
CA SER A 200 4.21 21.50 -3.07
C SER A 200 5.29 20.78 -3.88
N TRP A 201 6.49 21.34 -3.93
CA TRP A 201 7.60 20.70 -4.66
C TRP A 201 7.93 19.32 -4.06
N GLU A 202 7.75 19.15 -2.74
CA GLU A 202 7.90 17.86 -2.05
C GLU A 202 6.85 16.84 -2.50
N SER A 203 5.57 17.23 -2.53
CA SER A 203 4.50 16.35 -3.00
C SER A 203 4.70 15.97 -4.46
N ARG A 204 5.06 16.94 -5.32
CA ARG A 204 5.39 16.68 -6.73
C ARG A 204 6.56 15.71 -6.86
N LEU A 205 7.63 15.90 -6.08
CA LEU A 205 8.79 14.98 -6.07
C LEU A 205 8.39 13.56 -5.64
N ILE A 206 7.48 13.42 -4.68
CA ILE A 206 6.92 12.12 -4.29
C ILE A 206 6.13 11.48 -5.43
N GLN A 207 5.22 12.23 -6.06
CA GLN A 207 4.42 11.76 -7.19
C GLN A 207 5.33 11.26 -8.33
N GLU A 208 6.35 12.05 -8.68
CA GLU A 208 7.36 11.65 -9.68
C GLU A 208 8.14 10.42 -9.25
N SER A 209 8.56 10.34 -7.99
CA SER A 209 9.35 9.21 -7.46
C SER A 209 8.57 7.91 -7.51
N ILE A 210 7.27 7.93 -7.18
CA ILE A 210 6.37 6.77 -7.31
C ILE A 210 6.28 6.33 -8.78
N LEU A 211 5.96 7.26 -9.68
CA LEU A 211 5.72 6.94 -11.09
C LEU A 211 6.99 6.47 -11.80
N ARG A 212 8.14 7.13 -11.56
CA ARG A 212 9.42 6.75 -12.17
C ARG A 212 9.90 5.39 -11.69
N ASN A 213 9.73 5.05 -10.40
CA ASN A 213 10.04 3.71 -9.91
C ASN A 213 9.17 2.65 -10.58
N ARG A 214 7.85 2.88 -10.64
CA ARG A 214 6.94 1.97 -11.33
C ARG A 214 7.31 1.77 -12.80
N ILE A 215 7.64 2.84 -13.52
CA ILE A 215 8.12 2.78 -14.92
C ILE A 215 9.40 1.95 -15.02
N ALA A 216 10.36 2.15 -14.12
CA ALA A 216 11.62 1.40 -14.09
C ALA A 216 11.38 -0.11 -13.91
N GLY A 217 10.38 -0.48 -13.11
CA GLY A 217 9.93 -1.85 -12.89
C GLY A 217 10.72 -2.60 -11.82
N LEU A 218 10.17 -3.73 -11.39
CA LEU A 218 10.63 -4.47 -10.23
C LEU A 218 11.66 -5.55 -10.59
N GLY A 219 12.77 -5.53 -9.85
CA GLY A 219 13.83 -6.53 -9.89
C GLY A 219 14.67 -6.52 -11.17
N LYS A 220 15.58 -7.49 -11.28
CA LYS A 220 16.53 -7.63 -12.40
C LYS A 220 15.86 -7.60 -13.77
N ASN A 221 14.69 -8.23 -13.87
CA ASN A 221 13.94 -8.36 -15.13
C ASN A 221 12.95 -7.20 -15.36
N ARG A 222 12.95 -6.18 -14.49
CA ARG A 222 12.09 -4.99 -14.59
C ARG A 222 10.63 -5.36 -14.80
N LYS A 223 10.12 -6.34 -14.05
CA LYS A 223 8.74 -6.83 -14.19
C LYS A 223 7.74 -5.76 -13.74
N THR A 224 6.53 -5.83 -14.27
CA THR A 224 5.42 -5.01 -13.77
C THR A 224 4.99 -5.57 -12.42
N ALA A 225 5.12 -4.77 -11.36
CA ALA A 225 4.69 -5.19 -10.03
C ALA A 225 3.17 -5.18 -9.92
N VAL A 226 2.62 -6.14 -9.17
CA VAL A 226 1.17 -6.23 -8.91
C VAL A 226 0.75 -5.24 -7.83
N PHE A 227 1.59 -5.07 -6.81
CA PHE A 227 1.40 -4.13 -5.70
C PHE A 227 2.59 -3.16 -5.58
N PRO A 228 2.45 -2.03 -4.86
CA PRO A 228 1.16 -1.41 -4.52
C PRO A 228 0.33 -1.10 -5.77
N LYS A 229 -1.01 -1.11 -5.64
CA LYS A 229 -1.85 -0.45 -6.64
C LYS A 229 -1.59 1.04 -6.58
N LEU A 230 -1.56 1.71 -7.72
CA LEU A 230 -1.41 3.17 -7.77
C LEU A 230 -2.73 3.77 -8.24
N VAL A 231 -3.28 4.71 -7.47
CA VAL A 231 -4.51 5.44 -7.80
C VAL A 231 -4.17 6.94 -7.85
N PHE A 232 -4.21 7.50 -9.05
CA PHE A 232 -3.92 8.90 -9.31
C PHE A 232 -5.22 9.71 -9.36
N ALA A 233 -5.36 10.64 -8.43
CA ALA A 233 -6.50 11.55 -8.38
C ALA A 233 -6.36 12.65 -9.43
N ILE A 234 -7.34 12.74 -10.34
CA ILE A 234 -7.41 13.80 -11.34
C ILE A 234 -8.42 14.88 -10.91
N ARG A 235 -8.03 16.15 -11.01
CA ARG A 235 -8.85 17.31 -10.62
C ARG A 235 -8.67 18.46 -11.61
N ASP A 236 -9.78 19.07 -11.99
CA ASP A 236 -9.77 20.26 -12.87
C ASP A 236 -9.02 21.42 -12.21
N GLY A 237 -8.16 22.10 -12.98
CA GLY A 237 -7.34 23.22 -12.50
C GLY A 237 -6.07 22.81 -11.74
N LEU A 238 -5.81 21.51 -11.60
CA LEU A 238 -4.61 21.00 -10.92
C LEU A 238 -3.75 20.13 -11.83
N ASN A 239 -4.31 19.08 -12.41
CA ASN A 239 -3.55 18.10 -13.19
C ASN A 239 -4.32 17.57 -14.40
N HIS A 240 -5.49 18.13 -14.73
CA HIS A 240 -6.36 17.57 -15.75
C HIS A 240 -6.04 18.09 -17.16
N LYS A 241 -5.80 19.39 -17.32
CA LYS A 241 -5.70 20.08 -18.61
C LYS A 241 -4.32 20.70 -18.82
N LYS A 242 -3.94 20.86 -20.10
CA LYS A 242 -2.69 21.55 -20.46
C LYS A 242 -2.74 22.96 -19.89
N GLY A 243 -1.69 23.34 -19.15
CA GLY A 243 -1.63 24.62 -18.43
C GLY A 243 -1.90 24.49 -16.93
N ASP A 244 -2.48 23.38 -16.47
CA ASP A 244 -2.61 23.12 -15.04
C ASP A 244 -1.23 22.84 -14.38
N PRO A 245 -1.02 23.21 -13.11
CA PRO A 245 0.29 23.14 -12.45
C PRO A 245 0.98 21.77 -12.47
N ASN A 246 0.20 20.69 -12.35
CA ASN A 246 0.69 19.30 -12.30
C ASN A 246 0.33 18.53 -13.59
N TYR A 247 0.09 19.22 -14.70
CA TYR A 247 -0.20 18.56 -15.98
C TYR A 247 0.97 17.71 -16.48
N ASP A 248 2.20 18.11 -16.18
CA ASP A 248 3.41 17.34 -16.45
C ASP A 248 3.43 16.00 -15.71
N ILE A 249 2.97 15.98 -14.45
CA ILE A 249 2.82 14.74 -13.68
C ILE A 249 1.72 13.86 -14.27
N LYS A 250 0.61 14.43 -14.77
CA LYS A 250 -0.38 13.65 -15.53
C LYS A 250 0.25 12.98 -16.76
N GLN A 251 1.13 13.67 -17.50
CA GLN A 251 1.81 13.03 -18.64
C GLN A 251 2.68 11.85 -18.20
N LEU A 252 3.41 12.01 -17.08
CA LEU A 252 4.19 10.92 -16.49
C LEU A 252 3.30 9.76 -16.02
N ALA A 253 2.12 10.05 -15.45
CA ALA A 253 1.14 9.04 -15.06
C ALA A 253 0.60 8.26 -16.26
N LEU A 254 0.32 8.93 -17.39
CA LEU A 254 -0.07 8.28 -18.65
C LEU A 254 1.05 7.39 -19.21
N GLU A 255 2.30 7.85 -19.18
CA GLU A 255 3.45 7.03 -19.56
C GLU A 255 3.54 5.77 -18.69
N CYS A 256 3.40 5.94 -17.37
CA CYS A 256 3.41 4.85 -16.40
C CYS A 256 2.32 3.81 -16.71
N ALA A 257 1.07 4.25 -16.86
CA ALA A 257 -0.07 3.38 -17.17
C ALA A 257 0.14 2.61 -18.49
N SER A 258 0.67 3.26 -19.52
CA SER A 258 0.92 2.62 -20.82
C SER A 258 1.98 1.50 -20.76
N LYS A 259 2.88 1.55 -19.78
CA LYS A 259 3.96 0.56 -19.60
C LYS A 259 3.64 -0.48 -18.52
N ARG A 260 2.82 -0.12 -17.53
CA ARG A 260 2.71 -0.83 -16.24
C ARG A 260 1.29 -1.02 -15.74
N MET A 261 0.27 -0.75 -16.56
CA MET A 261 -1.16 -0.75 -16.23
C MET A 261 -1.55 0.38 -15.27
N TYR A 262 -0.92 0.45 -14.10
CA TYR A 262 -1.11 1.50 -13.11
C TYR A 262 -0.36 2.80 -13.49
N PRO A 263 -0.85 3.98 -13.06
CA PRO A 263 -1.94 4.19 -12.11
C PRO A 263 -3.35 4.14 -12.72
N ASP A 264 -4.31 3.65 -11.92
CA ASP A 264 -5.74 3.87 -12.14
C ASP A 264 -6.07 5.35 -11.87
N ILE A 265 -7.09 5.89 -12.52
CA ILE A 265 -7.47 7.30 -12.39
C ILE A 265 -8.75 7.43 -11.56
N LEU A 266 -8.74 8.34 -10.57
CA LEU A 266 -9.91 8.68 -9.77
C LEU A 266 -10.31 10.14 -10.02
N ASN A 267 -11.51 10.38 -10.53
CA ASN A 267 -12.01 11.74 -10.75
C ASN A 267 -12.46 12.39 -9.43
N TYR A 268 -11.68 13.36 -8.95
CA TYR A 268 -11.93 14.04 -7.67
C TYR A 268 -13.32 14.66 -7.61
N ASP A 269 -13.70 15.44 -8.62
CA ASP A 269 -14.93 16.21 -8.64
C ASP A 269 -16.17 15.30 -8.68
N GLN A 270 -16.09 14.19 -9.42
CA GLN A 270 -17.17 13.19 -9.43
C GLN A 270 -17.27 12.42 -8.12
N VAL A 271 -16.14 12.08 -7.48
CA VAL A 271 -16.15 11.44 -6.16
C VAL A 271 -16.83 12.37 -5.16
N VAL A 272 -16.40 13.63 -5.04
CA VAL A 272 -17.01 14.59 -4.12
C VAL A 272 -18.50 14.78 -4.40
N LYS A 273 -18.89 14.87 -5.68
CA LYS A 273 -20.31 14.99 -6.07
C LYS A 273 -21.15 13.80 -5.60
N VAL A 274 -20.62 12.58 -5.67
CA VAL A 274 -21.36 11.35 -5.35
C VAL A 274 -21.33 11.03 -3.86
N THR A 275 -20.19 11.21 -3.20
CA THR A 275 -19.97 10.76 -1.81
C THR A 275 -19.99 11.89 -0.78
N GLY A 276 -20.04 13.15 -1.23
CA GLY A 276 -19.97 14.34 -0.38
C GLY A 276 -18.56 14.70 0.11
N SER A 277 -17.56 13.85 -0.12
CA SER A 277 -16.17 14.14 0.29
C SER A 277 -15.15 13.28 -0.46
N PHE A 278 -13.96 13.85 -0.66
CA PHE A 278 -12.78 13.08 -1.02
C PHE A 278 -12.02 12.77 0.27
N LYS A 279 -12.25 11.58 0.83
CA LYS A 279 -11.61 11.10 2.07
C LYS A 279 -10.11 10.98 1.89
#